data_AF-A0A0G8ASJ1-F1
#
_entry.id   AF-A0A0G8ASJ1-F1
#
_cell.length_a   1.000
_cell.length_b   1.000
_cell.length_c   1.000
_cell.angle_alpha   90.00
_cell.angle_beta   90.00
_cell.angle_gamma   90.00
#
_symmetry.space_group_name_H-M   'P 1'
#
loop_
_entity.id
_entity.type
_entity.pdbx_description
1 polymer ?
#
loop_
_entity_poly.entity_id
_entity_poly.type
_entity_poly.pdbx_seq_one_letter_code
_entity_poly.pdbx_strand_id
1 'polypeptide(L)' 'QDNGRVLGAQIYGLHAGDLIQEVANAMVLGQSVQQLSRAVHSHPTLSEVVEVAYKQAAALSS' A
#
# COMPACT_ATOMS: atom_id res chain seq x y z
N GLN A 1 15.67 9.77 9.57
CA GLN A 1 16.20 8.56 8.92
C GLN A 1 15.13 8.10 7.94
N ASP A 2 15.48 7.93 6.67
CA ASP A 2 14.54 7.35 5.70
C ASP A 2 14.39 5.86 6.03
N ASN A 3 13.19 5.45 6.39
CA ASN A 3 12.87 4.10 6.83
C ASN A 3 11.82 3.43 5.94
N GLY A 4 11.50 4.04 4.79
CA GLY A 4 10.53 3.52 3.83
C GLY A 4 9.10 3.42 4.36
N ARG A 5 8.76 4.07 5.49
CA ARG A 5 7.41 4.04 6.04
C ARG A 5 6.42 4.75 5.12
N VAL A 6 5.21 4.21 5.04
CA VAL A 6 4.11 4.86 4.33
C VAL A 6 3.74 6.15 5.04
N LEU A 7 3.76 7.26 4.30
CA LEU A 7 3.36 8.59 4.78
C LEU A 7 1.93 8.96 4.37
N GLY A 8 1.41 8.29 3.34
CA GLY A 8 0.08 8.54 2.78
C GLY A 8 -0.10 7.86 1.43
N ALA A 9 -1.34 7.79 0.98
CA ALA A 9 -1.68 7.46 -0.40
C ALA A 9 -2.96 8.19 -0.80
N GLN A 10 -3.23 8.20 -2.10
CA GLN A 10 -4.45 8.76 -2.67
C GLN A 10 -5.04 7.77 -3.65
N ILE A 11 -6.31 7.44 -3.46
CA ILE A 11 -7.04 6.47 -4.28
C ILE A 11 -8.27 7.17 -4.86
N TYR A 12 -8.45 7.03 -6.16
CA TYR A 12 -9.62 7.52 -6.89
C TYR A 12 -10.23 6.35 -7.66
N GLY A 13 -11.55 6.19 -7.56
CA GLY A 13 -12.30 5.16 -8.28
C GLY A 13 -13.28 4.40 -7.41
N LEU A 14 -13.75 3.27 -7.94
CA LEU A 14 -14.70 2.40 -7.27
C LEU A 14 -14.11 1.82 -5.97
N HIS A 15 -14.91 1.79 -4.90
CA HIS A 15 -14.49 1.28 -3.59
C HIS A 15 -13.26 1.98 -2.97
N ALA A 16 -12.93 3.22 -3.38
CA ALA A 16 -11.76 3.93 -2.88
C ALA A 16 -11.75 4.07 -1.34
N GLY A 17 -12.92 4.24 -0.71
CA GLY A 17 -13.05 4.29 0.75
C GLY A 17 -12.72 2.97 1.45
N ASP A 18 -13.01 1.83 0.80
CA ASP A 18 -12.69 0.51 1.34
C ASP A 18 -11.20 0.19 1.14
N LEU A 19 -10.64 0.54 -0.02
CA LEU A 19 -9.24 0.30 -0.36
C LEU A 19 -8.27 1.18 0.46
N ILE A 20 -8.63 2.44 0.71
CA ILE A 20 -7.75 3.35 1.48
C ILE A 20 -7.59 2.90 2.94
N GLN A 21 -8.52 2.09 3.46
CA GLN A 21 -8.44 1.55 4.82
C GLN A 21 -7.18 0.70 5.02
N GLU A 22 -6.73 -0.02 4.00
CA GLU A 22 -5.51 -0.82 4.07
C GLU A 22 -4.27 0.08 4.27
N VAL A 23 -4.17 1.17 3.50
CA VAL A 23 -3.10 2.16 3.62
C VAL A 23 -3.16 2.86 4.99
N ALA A 24 -4.36 3.23 5.45
CA ALA A 24 -4.55 3.86 6.75
C ALA A 24 -4.04 2.95 7.88
N ASN A 25 -4.35 1.66 7.83
CA ASN A 25 -3.85 0.68 8.79
C ASN A 25 -2.31 0.55 8.71
N ALA A 26 -1.75 0.49 7.50
CA ALA A 26 -0.30 0.41 7.30
C ALA A 26 0.44 1.62 7.88
N MET A 27 -0.12 2.82 7.76
CA MET A 27 0.41 4.04 8.37
C MET A 27 0.38 3.98 9.91
N VAL A 28 -0.74 3.54 10.50
CA VAL A 28 -0.88 3.39 11.96
C VAL A 28 0.11 2.38 12.52
N LEU A 29 0.31 1.26 11.80
CA LEU A 29 1.29 0.23 12.15
C LEU A 29 2.73 0.65 11.82
N GLY A 30 2.91 1.77 11.12
CA GLY A 30 4.20 2.28 10.70
C GLY A 30 4.98 1.30 9.84
N GLN A 31 4.29 0.55 8.96
CA GLN A 31 4.88 -0.43 8.07
C GLN A 31 5.63 0.24 6.91
N SER A 32 6.69 -0.42 6.42
CA SER A 32 7.43 0.06 5.25
C SER A 32 6.84 -0.46 3.94
N VAL A 33 7.06 0.29 2.85
CA VAL A 33 6.66 -0.12 1.49
C VAL A 33 7.32 -1.44 1.06
N GLN A 34 8.53 -1.74 1.54
CA GLN A 34 9.20 -3.03 1.32
C GLN A 34 8.50 -4.19 2.04
N GLN A 35 7.90 -3.97 3.20
CA GLN A 35 7.11 -4.99 3.89
C GLN A 35 5.77 -5.19 3.16
N LEU A 36 5.11 -4.09 2.80
CA LEU A 36 3.79 -4.10 2.16
C LEU A 36 3.82 -4.68 0.73
N SER A 37 4.89 -4.47 -0.02
CA SER A 37 5.06 -5.05 -1.36
C SER A 37 5.12 -6.59 -1.37
N ARG A 38 5.32 -7.21 -0.21
CA ARG A 38 5.34 -8.66 0.01
C ARG A 38 4.06 -9.18 0.66
N ALA A 39 3.10 -8.30 0.97
CA ALA A 39 1.81 -8.70 1.50
C ALA A 39 0.99 -9.41 0.40
N VAL A 40 0.29 -10.47 0.79
CA VAL A 40 -0.55 -11.24 -0.13
C VAL A 40 -1.92 -10.60 -0.22
N HIS A 41 -2.35 -10.26 -1.43
CA HIS A 41 -3.72 -9.87 -1.71
C HIS A 41 -4.47 -11.04 -2.34
N SER A 42 -5.77 -11.09 -2.09
CA SER A 42 -6.61 -12.13 -2.68
C SER A 42 -6.82 -11.86 -4.17
N HIS A 43 -6.84 -12.91 -4.99
CA HIS A 43 -7.11 -12.83 -6.43
C HIS A 43 -8.46 -13.51 -6.77
N PRO A 44 -9.28 -12.95 -7.67
CA PRO A 44 -9.19 -11.62 -8.30
C PRO A 44 -9.88 -10.54 -7.46
N THR A 45 -9.18 -9.46 -7.08
CA THR A 45 -9.78 -8.36 -6.29
C THR A 45 -9.25 -6.97 -6.66
N LEU A 46 -10.03 -5.93 -6.34
CA LEU A 46 -9.57 -4.54 -6.51
C LEU A 46 -8.37 -4.19 -5.62
N SER A 47 -8.16 -4.90 -4.50
CA SER A 47 -7.02 -4.66 -3.62
C SER A 47 -5.68 -4.98 -4.28
N GLU A 48 -5.66 -5.73 -5.38
CA GLU A 48 -4.47 -5.91 -6.21
C GLU A 48 -3.93 -4.57 -6.75
N VAL A 49 -4.78 -3.54 -6.91
CA VAL A 49 -4.33 -2.19 -7.29
C VAL A 49 -3.46 -1.56 -6.20
N VAL A 50 -3.79 -1.78 -4.93
CA VAL A 50 -3.01 -1.30 -3.78
C VAL A 50 -1.69 -2.07 -3.69
N GLU A 51 -1.71 -3.38 -3.94
CA GLU A 51 -0.51 -4.22 -4.03
C GLU A 51 0.50 -3.68 -5.07
N VAL A 52 0.01 -3.39 -6.28
CA VAL A 52 0.84 -2.86 -7.38
C VAL A 52 1.45 -1.52 -6.99
N ALA A 53 0.68 -0.63 -6.34
CA ALA A 53 1.19 0.65 -5.86
C ALA A 53 2.33 0.48 -4.84
N TYR A 54 2.22 -0.45 -3.89
CA TYR A 54 3.30 -0.74 -2.95
C TYR A 54 4.54 -1.29 -3.63
N LYS A 55 4.39 -2.20 -4.59
CA LYS A 55 5.53 -2.75 -5.36
C LYS A 55 6.27 -1.67 -6.13
N GLN A 56 5.54 -0.74 -6.75
CA GLN A 56 6.13 0.40 -7.45
C GLN A 56 6.87 1.34 -6.49
N ALA A 57 6.25 1.69 -5.36
CA ALA A 57 6.89 2.52 -4.35
C ALA A 57 8.16 1.87 -3.78
N ALA A 58 8.12 0.57 -3.50
CA ALA A 58 9.26 -0.19 -3.01
C ALA A 58 10.46 -0.16 -3.97
N ALA A 59 10.20 -0.24 -5.29
CA ALA A 59 11.23 -0.16 -6.33
C ALA A 59 11.90 1.22 -6.46
N LEU A 60 11.24 2.29 -5.99
CA LEU A 60 11.79 3.65 -6.00
C LEU A 60 12.57 3.97 -4.71
N SER A 61 12.27 3.24 -3.63
CA SER A 61 12.87 3.42 -2.30
C SER A 61 14.12 2.55 -2.04
N SER A 62 14.73 2.02 -3.10
CA SER A 62 15.94 1.18 -3.07
C SER A 62 17.21 1.98 -3.34
#